data_AF-A0AAX2K866-F1
#
_entry.id   AF-A0AAX2K866-F1
#
_cell.length_a   1.000
_cell.length_b   1.000
_cell.length_c   1.000
_cell.angle_alpha   90.00
_cell.angle_beta   90.00
_cell.angle_gamma   90.00
#
_symmetry.space_group_name_H-M   'P 1'
#
loop_
_entity.id
_entity.type
_entity.pdbx_description
1 polymer ?
#
loop_
_entity_poly.entity_id
_entity_poly.type
_entity_poly.pdbx_seq_one_letter_code
_entity_poly.pdbx_strand_id
1 'polypeptide(L)' 'MITIRDVARQAGVSVATVSRVLNNSTLVSADTREAVMKAVSELDYRPNANAQALATQVSDTIGVVVMDVF' A
#
# COMPACT_ATOMS: atom_id res chain seq x y z
N MET A 1 8.97 13.62 2.39
CA MET A 1 8.55 12.20 2.39
C MET A 1 7.05 12.20 2.14
N ILE A 2 6.60 11.57 1.05
CA ILE A 2 5.20 11.59 0.64
C ILE A 2 4.49 10.43 1.35
N THR A 3 3.35 10.74 1.97
CA THR A 3 2.57 9.77 2.73
C THR A 3 1.27 9.42 2.00
N ILE A 4 0.62 8.33 2.43
CA ILE A 4 -0.70 7.94 1.91
C ILE A 4 -1.76 9.03 2.10
N ARG A 5 -1.60 9.93 3.09
CA ARG A 5 -2.49 11.08 3.31
C ARG A 5 -2.35 12.13 2.21
N ASP A 6 -1.15 12.30 1.68
CA ASP A 6 -0.89 13.24 0.58
C ASP A 6 -1.46 12.70 -0.72
N VAL A 7 -1.31 11.40 -0.97
CA VAL A 7 -1.97 10.69 -2.09
C VAL A 7 -3.49 10.81 -1.99
N ALA A 8 -4.07 10.61 -0.81
CA ALA A 8 -5.50 10.74 -0.58
C ALA A 8 -6.01 12.16 -0.87
N ARG A 9 -5.27 13.19 -0.45
CA ARG A 9 -5.60 14.60 -0.71
C ARG A 9 -5.52 14.92 -2.20
N GLN A 10 -4.49 14.45 -2.90
CA GLN A 10 -4.32 14.67 -4.33
C GLN A 10 -5.40 13.98 -5.17
N ALA A 11 -5.75 12.74 -4.81
CA ALA A 11 -6.80 11.98 -5.49
C ALA A 11 -8.22 12.39 -5.07
N GLY A 12 -8.39 13.27 -4.07
CA GLY A 12 -9.71 13.72 -3.59
C GLY A 12 -10.51 12.65 -2.85
N VAL A 13 -9.85 11.66 -2.25
CA VAL A 13 -10.48 10.51 -1.59
C VAL A 13 -10.04 10.37 -0.13
N SER A 14 -10.72 9.49 0.61
CA SER A 14 -10.29 9.17 1.97
C SER A 14 -9.05 8.27 1.98
N VAL A 15 -8.26 8.32 3.06
CA VAL A 15 -7.11 7.42 3.28
C VAL A 15 -7.55 5.95 3.25
N ALA A 16 -8.75 5.65 3.75
CA ALA A 16 -9.32 4.31 3.70
C ALA A 16 -9.59 3.85 2.26
N THR A 17 -10.01 4.77 1.38
CA THR A 17 -10.21 4.50 -0.05
C THR A 17 -8.87 4.20 -0.73
N VAL A 18 -7.82 4.97 -0.45
CA VAL A 18 -6.47 4.69 -0.99
C VAL A 18 -5.96 3.34 -0.52
N SER A 19 -6.12 3.02 0.77
CA SER A 19 -5.76 1.70 1.30
C SER A 19 -6.51 0.56 0.61
N ARG A 20 -7.81 0.73 0.35
CA ARG A 20 -8.62 -0.25 -0.40
C ARG A 20 -8.17 -0.41 -1.84
N VAL A 21 -7.80 0.68 -2.51
CA VAL A 21 -7.27 0.66 -3.88
C VAL A 21 -5.93 -0.08 -3.93
N LEU A 22 -5.02 0.23 -3.01
CA LEU A 22 -3.72 -0.42 -2.90
C LEU A 22 -3.83 -1.91 -2.55
N ASN A 23 -4.82 -2.29 -1.75
CA ASN A 23 -5.11 -3.68 -1.37
C ASN A 23 -6.06 -4.40 -2.36
N ASN A 24 -6.32 -3.84 -3.55
CA ASN A 24 -7.18 -4.47 -4.58
C ASN A 24 -8.59 -4.88 -4.11
N SER A 25 -9.19 -4.13 -3.18
CA SER A 25 -10.56 -4.41 -2.73
C SER A 25 -11.58 -4.11 -3.85
N THR A 26 -12.56 -5.00 -4.06
CA THR A 26 -13.61 -4.89 -5.10
C THR A 26 -14.62 -3.76 -4.85
N LEU A 27 -14.51 -3.03 -3.74
CA LEU A 27 -15.46 -2.00 -3.32
C LEU A 27 -15.19 -0.60 -3.89
N VAL A 28 -14.23 -0.44 -4.81
CA VAL A 28 -13.85 0.88 -5.36
C VAL A 28 -14.20 0.96 -6.85
N SER A 29 -14.82 2.07 -7.27
CA SER A 29 -15.12 2.28 -8.68
C SER A 29 -13.83 2.42 -9.49
N ALA A 30 -13.89 2.04 -10.77
CA ALA A 30 -12.77 2.13 -11.70
C ALA A 30 -12.21 3.57 -11.77
N ASP A 31 -13.09 4.56 -11.84
CA ASP A 31 -12.72 5.99 -11.87
C ASP A 31 -11.89 6.40 -10.64
N THR A 32 -12.30 5.95 -9.45
CA THR A 32 -11.61 6.25 -8.20
C THR A 32 -10.24 5.57 -8.15
N ARG A 33 -10.16 4.34 -8.66
CA ARG A 33 -8.90 3.59 -8.76
C ARG A 33 -7.91 4.29 -9.67
N GLU A 34 -8.37 4.78 -10.81
CA GLU A 34 -7.55 5.46 -11.80
C GLU A 34 -7.04 6.81 -11.27
N ALA A 35 -7.90 7.59 -10.60
CA ALA A 35 -7.50 8.84 -9.93
C ALA A 35 -6.41 8.60 -8.86
N VAL A 36 -6.56 7.56 -8.04
CA VAL A 36 -5.57 7.18 -7.02
C VAL A 36 -4.27 6.71 -7.67
N MET A 37 -4.31 5.85 -8.67
CA MET A 37 -3.11 5.38 -9.39
C MET A 37 -2.35 6.54 -10.05
N LYS A 38 -3.06 7.51 -10.61
CA LYS A 38 -2.47 8.71 -11.18
C LYS A 38 -1.79 9.57 -10.12
N ALA A 39 -2.46 9.82 -8.99
CA ALA A 39 -1.87 10.54 -7.86
C ALA A 39 -0.64 9.83 -7.28
N VAL A 40 -0.68 8.49 -7.17
CA VAL A 40 0.46 7.67 -6.73
C VAL A 40 1.65 7.83 -7.69
N SER A 41 1.41 7.82 -9.00
CA SER A 41 2.44 7.99 -10.01
C SER A 41 3.00 9.41 -10.05
N GLU A 42 2.16 10.45 -9.93
CA GLU A 42 2.58 11.86 -9.92
C GLU A 42 3.42 12.19 -8.69
N LEU A 43 3.10 11.57 -7.56
CA LEU A 43 3.77 11.79 -6.28
C LEU A 43 4.96 10.83 -6.05
N ASP A 44 5.30 9.97 -7.01
CA ASP A 44 6.29 8.89 -6.87
C ASP A 44 6.12 8.11 -5.54
N TYR A 45 4.85 7.90 -5.15
CA TYR A 45 4.52 7.24 -3.90
C TYR A 45 4.77 5.74 -4.06
N ARG A 46 5.86 5.26 -3.49
CA ARG A 46 6.12 3.82 -3.40
C ARG A 46 5.53 3.26 -2.11
N PRO A 47 4.58 2.30 -2.19
CA PRO A 47 4.10 1.62 -1.01
C PRO A 47 5.29 0.94 -0.31
N ASN A 48 5.52 1.31 0.95
CA ASN A 48 6.59 0.73 1.74
C ASN A 48 6.14 -0.65 2.23
N ALA A 49 6.75 -1.71 1.71
CA ALA A 49 6.44 -3.10 2.07
C ALA A 49 6.50 -3.35 3.59
N ASN A 50 7.43 -2.70 4.32
CA ASN A 50 7.52 -2.81 5.78
C ASN A 50 6.33 -2.18 6.49
N ALA A 51 5.84 -1.04 5.99
CA ALA A 51 4.64 -0.38 6.52
C ALA A 51 3.37 -1.17 6.18
N GLN A 52 3.35 -1.82 5.01
CA GLN A 52 2.28 -2.72 4.61
C GLN A 52 2.22 -3.94 5.54
N ALA A 53 3.35 -4.63 5.73
CA ALA A 53 3.46 -5.80 6.62
C ALA A 53 3.07 -5.49 8.08
N LEU A 54 3.42 -4.29 8.57
CA LEU A 54 3.02 -3.82 9.90
C LEU A 54 1.50 -3.57 9.99
N ALA A 55 0.89 -3.02 8.94
CA ALA A 55 -0.54 -2.71 8.91
C ALA A 55 -1.42 -3.95 8.65
N THR A 56 -0.96 -4.90 7.85
CA THR A 56 -1.66 -6.17 7.59
C THR A 56 -1.40 -7.22 8.66
N GLN A 57 -0.42 -7.02 9.56
CA GLN A 57 0.05 -8.01 10.53
C GLN A 57 0.47 -9.35 9.88
N VAL A 58 0.73 -9.32 8.57
CA VAL A 58 1.17 -10.44 7.74
C VAL A 58 2.48 -10.01 7.10
N SER A 59 3.58 -10.58 7.57
CA SER A 59 4.87 -10.49 6.93
C SER A 59 4.98 -11.60 5.89
N ASP A 60 5.16 -11.25 4.62
CA ASP A 60 5.49 -12.19 3.53
C ASP A 60 6.95 -12.71 3.65
N THR A 61 7.37 -13.02 4.88
CA THR A 61 8.74 -13.34 5.26
C THR A 61 8.81 -14.80 5.68
N ILE A 62 9.60 -15.59 4.95
CA ILE A 62 9.91 -16.97 5.31
C ILE A 62 11.18 -16.97 6.19
N GLY A 63 11.04 -17.33 7.47
CA GLY A 63 12.18 -17.54 8.37
C GLY A 63 12.69 -18.97 8.24
N VAL A 64 13.96 -19.14 7.86
CA VAL A 64 14.64 -20.44 7.82
C VAL A 64 15.62 -20.52 8.98
N VAL A 65 15.41 -21.49 9.88
CA VAL A 65 16.34 -21.81 10.97
C VAL A 65 17.02 -23.12 10.60
N VAL A 66 18.33 -23.06 10.36
CA VAL A 66 19.18 -24.25 10.21
C VAL A 66 20.02 -24.39 11.47
N MET A 67 20.01 -25.59 12.05
CA MET A 67 20.98 -25.95 13.07
C MET A 67 22.28 -26.29 12.35
N ASP A 68 23.32 -25.54 12.66
CA ASP A 68 24.67 -25.84 12.19
C ASP A 68 25.12 -27.15 12.86
N VAL A 69 25.57 -28.10 12.03
CA VAL A 69 25.97 -29.43 12.46
C VAL A 69 27.49 -29.49 12.36
N PHE A 70 28.17 -29.37 13.50
CA PHE A 70 29.60 -29.68 13.63
C PHE A 70 29.79 -31.17 13.90
#